data_AF-A0A9P8ARX6-F1
#
_entry.id   AF-A0A9P8ARX6-F1
#
_cell.length_a   1.000
_cell.length_b   1.000
_cell.length_c   1.000
_cell.angle_alpha   90.00
_cell.angle_beta   90.00
_cell.angle_gamma   90.00
#
_symmetry.space_group_name_H-M   'P 1'
#
loop_
_entity.id
_entity.type
_entity.pdbx_description
1 polymer ?
#
loop_
_entity_poly.entity_id
_entity_poly.type
_entity_poly.pdbx_seq_one_letter_code
_entity_poly.pdbx_strand_id
1 'polypeptide(L)'
;LKHVNLPRECLPRFLAIAKVNTMINRETCGLLLGKDKGHKFVVTTMLIPKQHSTSDTCTMDGEELVLRFTEERNLITLGWIHTHPTQTCFMSSVDLHTHSGFQRMLPESFAVVCAPRHNPNFGIFRLTDPPGLQTILNCTATEAFHPHPDQPIYTDADKGHVQMKEGMSLEIVDLR
;
A
#
# COMPACT_ATOMS: atom_id res chain seq x y z
N LEU A 1 4.42 16.27 7.39
CA LEU A 1 3.71 15.49 6.35
C LEU A 1 2.33 16.08 6.18
N LYS A 2 1.87 16.29 4.94
CA LYS A 2 0.45 16.62 4.70
C LYS A 2 -0.43 15.44 5.12
N HIS A 3 -1.61 15.71 5.66
CA HIS A 3 -2.57 14.64 5.96
C HIS A 3 -3.06 13.97 4.68
N VAL A 4 -3.38 12.68 4.77
CA VAL A 4 -4.01 11.90 3.68
C VAL A 4 -5.37 11.40 4.14
N ASN A 5 -6.44 11.80 3.43
CA ASN A 5 -7.77 11.24 3.66
C ASN A 5 -7.95 9.96 2.84
N LEU A 6 -8.19 8.84 3.53
CA LEU A 6 -8.46 7.53 2.94
C LEU A 6 -9.95 7.18 3.13
N PRO A 7 -10.74 6.92 2.07
CA PRO A 7 -12.09 6.40 2.22
C PRO A 7 -12.10 5.09 3.02
N ARG A 8 -12.87 5.01 4.10
CA ARG A 8 -12.99 3.78 4.92
C ARG A 8 -13.51 2.58 4.11
N GLU A 9 -14.34 2.86 3.11
CA GLU A 9 -14.86 1.89 2.13
C GLU A 9 -13.76 1.20 1.31
N CYS A 10 -12.51 1.72 1.25
CA CYS A 10 -11.40 1.06 0.56
C CYS A 10 -11.20 -0.37 1.07
N LEU A 11 -11.22 -0.59 2.40
CA LEU A 11 -10.91 -1.89 2.99
C LEU A 11 -11.91 -3.00 2.60
N PRO A 12 -13.22 -2.87 2.90
CA PRO A 12 -14.18 -3.94 2.57
C PRO A 12 -14.29 -4.16 1.05
N ARG A 13 -14.18 -3.10 0.24
CA ARG A 13 -14.25 -3.23 -1.22
C ARG A 13 -13.02 -3.92 -1.79
N PHE A 14 -11.83 -3.59 -1.29
CA PHE A 14 -10.59 -4.26 -1.69
C PHE A 14 -10.63 -5.74 -1.34
N LEU A 15 -11.03 -6.08 -0.10
CA LEU A 15 -11.17 -7.47 0.33
C LEU A 15 -12.19 -8.26 -0.51
N ALA A 16 -13.28 -7.62 -0.94
CA ALA A 16 -14.24 -8.26 -1.85
C ALA A 16 -13.62 -8.60 -3.21
N ILE A 17 -12.80 -7.70 -3.77
CA ILE A 17 -12.09 -7.91 -5.04
C ILE A 17 -11.00 -8.99 -4.91
N ALA A 18 -10.27 -8.97 -3.80
CA ALA A 18 -9.17 -9.90 -3.50
C ALA A 18 -9.67 -11.29 -3.05
N LYS A 19 -10.97 -11.47 -2.83
CA LYS A 19 -11.55 -12.67 -2.19
C LYS A 19 -11.13 -13.96 -2.87
N VAL A 20 -11.19 -14.03 -4.21
CA VAL A 20 -10.84 -15.24 -4.97
C VAL A 20 -9.38 -15.65 -4.72
N ASN A 21 -8.45 -14.71 -4.86
CA ASN A 21 -7.02 -14.94 -4.59
C ASN A 21 -6.77 -15.29 -3.12
N THR A 22 -7.41 -14.57 -2.20
CA THR A 22 -7.29 -14.81 -0.76
C THR A 22 -7.73 -16.23 -0.37
N MET A 23 -8.77 -16.78 -1.01
CA MET A 23 -9.24 -18.15 -0.75
C MET A 23 -8.24 -19.21 -1.20
N ILE A 24 -7.47 -18.95 -2.27
CA ILE A 24 -6.44 -19.86 -2.78
C ILE A 24 -5.03 -19.51 -2.26
N ASN A 25 -4.94 -18.78 -1.15
CA ASN A 25 -3.69 -18.35 -0.51
C ASN A 25 -2.76 -17.61 -1.48
N ARG A 26 -3.30 -16.65 -2.23
CA ARG A 26 -2.52 -15.73 -3.07
C ARG A 26 -2.77 -14.29 -2.65
N GLU A 27 -1.70 -13.52 -2.58
CA GLU A 27 -1.80 -12.09 -2.34
C GLU A 27 -2.50 -11.37 -3.50
N THR A 28 -3.05 -10.20 -3.21
CA THR A 28 -3.55 -9.24 -4.20
C THR A 28 -3.10 -7.87 -3.75
N CYS A 29 -2.69 -7.02 -4.68
CA CYS A 29 -2.27 -5.65 -4.45
C CYS A 29 -3.05 -4.66 -5.30
N GLY A 30 -3.13 -3.42 -4.83
CA GLY A 30 -3.79 -2.30 -5.50
C GLY A 30 -3.12 -0.98 -5.14
N LEU A 31 -3.29 0.02 -6.00
CA LEU A 31 -2.77 1.36 -5.81
C LEU A 31 -3.87 2.30 -5.29
N LEU A 32 -3.50 3.14 -4.33
CA LEU A 32 -4.36 4.18 -3.77
C LEU A 32 -3.99 5.51 -4.42
N LEU A 33 -4.80 5.90 -5.40
CA LEU A 33 -4.58 7.07 -6.23
C LEU A 33 -5.47 8.22 -5.77
N GLY A 34 -4.98 9.45 -5.91
CA GLY A 34 -5.70 10.60 -5.41
C GLY A 34 -5.23 11.95 -5.93
N LYS A 35 -5.67 13.02 -5.27
CA LYS A 35 -5.38 14.40 -5.66
C LYS A 35 -4.85 15.23 -4.50
N ASP A 36 -3.98 16.18 -4.80
CA ASP A 36 -3.59 17.25 -3.87
C ASP A 36 -4.74 18.28 -3.76
N LYS A 37 -5.13 18.62 -2.53
CA LYS A 37 -6.12 19.67 -2.22
C LYS A 37 -5.47 20.84 -1.48
N GLY A 38 -4.18 21.06 -1.71
CA GLY A 38 -3.35 22.10 -1.10
C GLY A 38 -2.80 21.66 0.26
N HIS A 39 -3.69 21.57 1.26
CA HIS A 39 -3.33 21.28 2.66
C HIS A 39 -3.37 19.78 3.01
N LYS A 40 -3.90 18.94 2.12
CA LYS A 40 -4.05 17.49 2.31
C LYS A 40 -4.12 16.77 0.98
N PHE A 41 -3.78 15.49 0.99
CA PHE A 41 -4.08 14.57 -0.08
C PHE A 41 -5.40 13.85 0.18
N VAL A 42 -6.08 13.46 -0.89
CA VAL A 42 -7.35 12.75 -0.83
C VAL A 42 -7.28 11.56 -1.79
N VAL A 43 -7.40 10.35 -1.26
CA VAL A 43 -7.56 9.14 -2.08
C VAL A 43 -8.95 9.19 -2.71
N THR A 44 -9.01 9.06 -4.03
CA THR A 44 -10.25 9.10 -4.81
C THR A 44 -10.47 7.86 -5.66
N THR A 45 -9.39 7.14 -5.98
CA THR A 45 -9.43 6.01 -6.91
C THR A 45 -8.57 4.87 -6.35
N MET A 46 -9.13 3.66 -6.30
CA MET A 46 -8.39 2.43 -6.04
C MET A 46 -8.22 1.68 -7.36
N LEU A 47 -6.98 1.54 -7.81
CA LEU A 47 -6.62 0.86 -9.04
C LEU A 47 -6.11 -0.54 -8.72
N ILE A 48 -6.68 -1.57 -9.34
CA ILE A 48 -6.19 -2.95 -9.26
C ILE A 48 -5.44 -3.21 -10.56
N PRO A 49 -4.09 -3.15 -10.54
CA PRO A 49 -3.32 -3.34 -11.76
C PRO A 49 -3.29 -4.82 -12.17
N LYS A 50 -2.86 -5.10 -13.40
CA LYS A 50 -2.36 -6.43 -13.74
C LYS A 50 -1.25 -6.80 -12.78
N GLN A 51 -1.24 -8.03 -12.33
CA GLN A 51 -0.33 -8.48 -11.29
C GLN A 51 -0.21 -9.99 -11.30
N HIS A 52 0.94 -10.47 -10.85
CA HIS A 52 1.16 -11.87 -10.52
C HIS A 52 1.54 -11.99 -9.06
N SER A 53 0.98 -12.98 -8.37
CA SER A 53 1.18 -13.16 -6.93
C SER A 53 1.50 -14.58 -6.53
N THR A 54 2.22 -14.71 -5.43
CA THR A 54 2.41 -15.98 -4.70
C THR A 54 1.64 -15.92 -3.39
N SER A 55 1.91 -16.83 -2.46
CA SER A 55 1.38 -16.78 -1.09
C SER A 55 1.94 -15.65 -0.24
N ASP A 56 3.07 -15.07 -0.65
CA ASP A 56 3.86 -14.13 0.17
C ASP A 56 4.35 -12.92 -0.63
N THR A 57 3.98 -12.80 -1.91
CA THR A 57 4.38 -11.66 -2.77
C THR A 57 3.29 -11.28 -3.76
N CYS A 58 3.21 -9.99 -4.11
CA CYS A 58 2.43 -9.47 -5.23
C CYS A 58 3.27 -8.49 -6.04
N THR A 59 3.46 -8.77 -7.33
CA THR A 59 4.20 -7.91 -8.24
C THR A 59 3.25 -7.35 -9.29
N MET A 60 3.32 -6.03 -9.49
CA MET A 60 2.55 -5.33 -10.50
C MET A 60 3.17 -5.55 -11.90
N ASP A 61 2.31 -5.79 -12.88
CA ASP A 61 2.66 -5.85 -14.30
C ASP A 61 2.09 -4.64 -15.04
N GLY A 62 2.71 -4.27 -16.16
CA GLY A 62 2.19 -3.23 -17.04
C GLY A 62 2.25 -1.83 -16.43
N GLU A 63 3.38 -1.47 -15.81
CA GLU A 63 3.60 -0.15 -15.20
C GLU A 63 3.31 1.02 -16.16
N GLU A 64 3.54 0.84 -17.47
CA GLU A 64 3.21 1.82 -18.50
C GLU A 64 1.71 2.16 -18.56
N LEU A 65 0.83 1.15 -18.37
CA LEU A 65 -0.62 1.38 -18.35
C LEU A 65 -1.03 2.14 -17.10
N VAL A 66 -0.41 1.83 -15.97
CA VAL A 66 -0.64 2.55 -14.70
C VAL A 66 -0.18 3.99 -14.83
N LEU A 67 1.01 4.22 -15.40
CA LEU A 67 1.56 5.55 -15.62
C LEU A 67 0.63 6.39 -16.50
N ARG A 68 0.25 5.87 -17.68
CA ARG A 68 -0.70 6.55 -18.59
C ARG A 68 -2.02 6.87 -17.91
N PHE A 69 -2.59 5.90 -17.18
CA PHE A 69 -3.84 6.09 -16.45
C PHE A 69 -3.73 7.22 -15.41
N THR A 70 -2.62 7.27 -14.66
CA THR A 70 -2.39 8.33 -13.67
C THR A 70 -2.18 9.70 -14.30
N GLU A 71 -1.42 9.78 -15.40
CA GLU A 71 -1.12 11.05 -16.09
C GLU A 71 -2.36 11.64 -16.75
N GLU A 72 -3.11 10.85 -17.53
CA GLU A 72 -4.32 11.30 -18.23
C GLU A 72 -5.39 11.84 -17.25
N ARG A 73 -5.43 11.29 -16.04
CA ARG A 73 -6.40 11.66 -15.00
C ARG A 73 -5.84 12.65 -13.97
N ASN A 74 -4.57 13.04 -14.08
CA ASN A 74 -3.85 13.84 -13.10
C ASN A 74 -4.00 13.29 -11.68
N LEU A 75 -3.73 12.00 -11.51
CA LEU A 75 -3.77 11.29 -10.24
C LEU A 75 -2.36 11.09 -9.69
N ILE A 76 -2.22 11.23 -8.37
CA ILE A 76 -0.99 10.99 -7.63
C ILE A 76 -1.10 9.63 -6.96
N THR A 77 -0.04 8.81 -7.04
CA THR A 77 0.06 7.57 -6.25
C THR A 77 0.36 7.91 -4.80
N LEU A 78 -0.67 7.85 -3.95
CA LEU A 78 -0.59 8.22 -2.54
C LEU A 78 -0.17 7.06 -1.64
N GLY A 79 -0.27 5.83 -2.13
CA GLY A 79 0.03 4.63 -1.37
C GLY A 79 -0.44 3.39 -2.10
N TRP A 80 -0.41 2.27 -1.40
CA TRP A 80 -0.81 0.97 -1.92
C TRP A 80 -1.47 0.13 -0.82
N ILE A 81 -2.21 -0.88 -1.25
CA ILE A 81 -2.95 -1.79 -0.38
C ILE A 81 -2.72 -3.22 -0.86
N HIS A 82 -2.45 -4.17 0.04
CA HIS A 82 -2.36 -5.59 -0.29
C HIS A 82 -2.96 -6.49 0.78
N THR A 83 -3.11 -7.77 0.47
CA THR A 83 -3.60 -8.79 1.40
C THR A 83 -2.49 -9.70 1.88
N HIS A 84 -2.48 -10.02 3.16
CA HIS A 84 -1.87 -11.20 3.75
C HIS A 84 -2.96 -12.28 3.95
N PRO A 85 -3.08 -13.28 3.07
CA PRO A 85 -4.18 -14.25 3.15
C PRO A 85 -4.12 -15.10 4.42
N THR A 86 -2.92 -15.43 4.89
CA THR A 86 -2.69 -16.31 6.06
C THR A 86 -1.74 -15.75 7.09
N GLN A 87 -1.00 -14.68 6.77
CA GLN A 87 -0.04 -14.05 7.66
C GLN A 87 -0.75 -12.99 8.53
N THR A 88 -0.10 -12.63 9.65
CA THR A 88 -0.57 -11.55 10.52
C THR A 88 -0.41 -10.18 9.85
N CYS A 89 -0.96 -9.13 10.48
CA CYS A 89 -0.84 -7.78 9.95
C CYS A 89 0.50 -7.13 10.34
N PHE A 90 1.45 -7.08 9.40
CA PHE A 90 2.76 -6.45 9.56
C PHE A 90 3.34 -6.10 8.17
N MET A 91 4.44 -5.35 8.13
CA MET A 91 5.21 -5.12 6.89
C MET A 91 6.33 -6.17 6.78
N SER A 92 6.28 -7.03 5.77
CA SER A 92 7.34 -7.98 5.45
C SER A 92 8.58 -7.31 4.85
N SER A 93 9.70 -8.03 4.73
CA SER A 93 10.90 -7.55 4.05
C SER A 93 10.59 -7.01 2.64
N VAL A 94 9.80 -7.76 1.86
CA VAL A 94 9.40 -7.37 0.50
C VAL A 94 8.53 -6.11 0.53
N ASP A 95 7.62 -5.99 1.50
CA ASP A 95 6.76 -4.82 1.64
C ASP A 95 7.57 -3.56 1.99
N LEU A 96 8.57 -3.70 2.87
CA LEU A 96 9.46 -2.61 3.26
C LEU A 96 10.24 -2.08 2.06
N HIS A 97 10.83 -2.98 1.27
CA HIS A 97 11.56 -2.65 0.04
C HIS A 97 10.65 -2.00 -1.00
N THR A 98 9.48 -2.57 -1.25
CA THR A 98 8.46 -2.01 -2.15
C THR A 98 8.03 -0.61 -1.70
N HIS A 99 7.70 -0.46 -0.43
CA HIS A 99 7.23 0.81 0.11
C HIS A 99 8.30 1.90 0.14
N SER A 100 9.58 1.53 0.27
CA SER A 100 10.69 2.49 0.25
C SER A 100 10.74 3.31 -1.05
N GLY A 101 10.44 2.69 -2.19
CA GLY A 101 10.33 3.39 -3.48
C GLY A 101 9.19 4.41 -3.48
N PHE A 102 8.00 3.99 -3.04
CA PHE A 102 6.85 4.89 -2.95
C PHE A 102 7.10 6.07 -1.98
N GLN A 103 7.66 5.80 -0.80
CA GLN A 103 7.91 6.85 0.21
C GLN A 103 9.07 7.77 -0.18
N ARG A 104 10.06 7.29 -0.94
CA ARG A 104 11.13 8.13 -1.51
C ARG A 104 10.57 9.11 -2.54
N MET A 105 9.59 8.68 -3.35
CA MET A 105 8.94 9.54 -4.35
C MET A 105 7.93 10.50 -3.75
N LEU A 106 7.22 10.09 -2.70
CA LEU A 106 6.25 10.90 -1.97
C LEU A 106 6.40 10.64 -0.46
N PRO A 107 6.93 11.60 0.33
CA PRO A 107 7.11 11.42 1.78
C PRO A 107 5.82 11.06 2.53
N GLU A 108 4.67 11.50 2.02
CA GLU A 108 3.34 11.18 2.50
C GLU A 108 2.82 9.78 2.12
N SER A 109 3.57 8.98 1.36
CA SER A 109 3.13 7.65 0.97
C SER A 109 2.87 6.75 2.18
N PHE A 110 1.94 5.80 2.03
CA PHE A 110 1.60 4.81 3.04
C PHE A 110 1.27 3.45 2.41
N ALA A 111 1.37 2.40 3.21
CA ALA A 111 1.02 1.03 2.85
C ALA A 111 -0.15 0.55 3.70
N VAL A 112 -1.12 -0.16 3.11
CA VAL A 112 -2.22 -0.78 3.84
C VAL A 112 -2.11 -2.29 3.71
N VAL A 113 -1.95 -2.99 4.83
CA VAL A 113 -1.91 -4.45 4.88
C VAL A 113 -3.26 -4.95 5.36
N CYS A 114 -3.94 -5.77 4.57
CA CYS A 114 -5.17 -6.44 4.98
C CYS A 114 -4.88 -7.89 5.40
N ALA A 115 -5.13 -8.23 6.66
CA ALA A 115 -4.95 -9.58 7.21
C ALA A 115 -6.31 -10.18 7.63
N PRO A 116 -7.17 -10.60 6.69
CA PRO A 116 -8.58 -10.92 6.98
C PRO A 116 -8.82 -12.07 7.96
N ARG A 117 -7.79 -12.88 8.27
CA ARG A 117 -7.85 -13.99 9.22
C ARG A 117 -7.30 -13.65 10.62
N HIS A 118 -6.84 -12.42 10.84
CA HIS A 118 -6.16 -12.01 12.06
C HIS A 118 -6.80 -10.79 12.72
N ASN A 119 -6.41 -10.53 13.96
CA ASN A 119 -6.71 -9.30 14.67
C ASN A 119 -5.38 -8.63 15.09
N PRO A 120 -5.09 -7.39 14.65
CA PRO A 120 -5.93 -6.56 13.79
C PRO A 120 -6.07 -7.14 12.37
N ASN A 121 -7.22 -6.91 11.74
CA ASN A 121 -7.55 -7.41 10.40
C ASN A 121 -7.03 -6.50 9.26
N PHE A 122 -6.51 -5.33 9.60
CA PHE A 122 -5.73 -4.49 8.71
C PHE A 122 -4.80 -3.57 9.52
N GLY A 123 -3.85 -2.95 8.84
CA GLY A 123 -2.93 -1.96 9.40
C GLY A 123 -2.52 -0.96 8.32
N ILE A 124 -2.21 0.26 8.74
CA ILE A 124 -1.76 1.34 7.85
C ILE A 124 -0.38 1.75 8.32
N PHE A 125 0.62 1.57 7.47
CA PHE A 125 2.03 1.69 7.84
C PHE A 125 2.76 2.69 6.96
N ARG A 126 3.90 3.15 7.47
CA ARG A 126 4.93 3.89 6.72
C ARG A 126 6.31 3.55 7.24
N LEU A 127 7.35 3.75 6.45
CA LEU A 127 8.72 3.72 6.95
C LEU A 127 8.94 4.93 7.88
N THR A 128 9.68 4.72 8.97
CA THR A 128 10.22 5.84 9.74
C THR A 128 11.23 6.59 8.89
N ASP A 129 11.31 7.90 9.05
CA ASP A 129 12.16 8.74 8.19
C ASP A 129 12.64 9.96 8.99
N PRO A 130 13.80 9.86 9.67
CA PRO A 130 14.70 8.69 9.83
C PRO A 130 14.20 7.67 10.89
N PRO A 131 14.82 6.47 11.04
CA PRO A 131 15.93 5.92 10.25
C PRO A 131 15.53 4.90 9.15
N GLY A 132 14.29 4.42 9.16
CA GLY A 132 13.86 3.26 8.38
C GLY A 132 14.00 3.40 6.88
N LEU A 133 13.58 4.53 6.30
CA LEU A 133 13.68 4.78 4.86
C LEU A 133 15.13 4.64 4.37
N GLN A 134 16.08 5.23 5.10
CA GLN A 134 17.49 5.16 4.70
C GLN A 134 18.07 3.75 4.90
N THR A 135 17.64 3.03 5.93
CA THR A 135 18.08 1.65 6.17
C THR A 135 17.64 0.70 5.06
N ILE A 136 16.40 0.82 4.58
CA ILE A 136 15.91 -0.02 3.48
C ILE A 136 16.60 0.35 2.17
N LEU A 137 16.74 1.65 1.86
CA LEU A 137 17.37 2.08 0.62
C LEU A 137 18.87 1.78 0.52
N ASN A 138 19.56 1.64 1.66
CA ASN A 138 20.96 1.23 1.71
C ASN A 138 21.13 -0.30 1.82
N CYS A 139 20.03 -1.07 1.90
CA CYS A 139 20.10 -2.52 2.03
C CYS A 139 20.53 -3.15 0.69
N THR A 140 21.55 -4.00 0.72
CA THR A 140 22.11 -4.66 -0.48
C THR A 140 21.86 -6.17 -0.48
N ALA A 141 20.99 -6.68 0.39
CA ALA A 141 20.65 -8.10 0.43
C ALA A 141 19.89 -8.50 -0.83
N THR A 142 20.22 -9.65 -1.40
CA THR A 142 19.64 -10.15 -2.66
C THR A 142 18.48 -11.13 -2.45
N GLU A 143 18.33 -11.66 -1.23
CA GLU A 143 17.23 -12.56 -0.86
C GLU A 143 15.93 -11.77 -0.70
N ALA A 144 14.80 -12.30 -1.17
CA ALA A 144 13.51 -11.61 -1.06
C ALA A 144 13.10 -11.36 0.41
N PHE A 145 13.31 -12.37 1.26
CA PHE A 145 13.02 -12.31 2.68
C PHE A 145 14.31 -12.39 3.48
N HIS A 146 14.65 -11.29 4.15
CA HIS A 146 15.82 -11.20 5.03
C HIS A 146 15.50 -10.28 6.22
N PRO A 147 16.18 -10.45 7.36
CA PRO A 147 16.03 -9.54 8.48
C PRO A 147 16.69 -8.18 8.21
N HIS A 148 16.15 -7.13 8.80
CA HIS A 148 16.77 -5.81 8.88
C HIS A 148 17.33 -5.55 10.29
N PRO A 149 18.24 -4.57 10.47
CA PRO A 149 18.77 -4.21 11.79
C PRO A 149 17.65 -3.92 12.81
N ASP A 150 17.92 -4.24 14.08
CA ASP A 150 16.98 -4.03 15.18
C ASP A 150 16.88 -2.54 15.54
N GLN A 151 16.03 -1.83 14.82
CA GLN A 151 15.74 -0.41 14.95
C GLN A 151 14.30 -0.15 14.47
N PRO A 152 13.67 0.99 14.79
CA PRO A 152 12.29 1.24 14.35
C PRO A 152 12.25 1.52 12.84
N ILE A 153 12.12 0.47 12.01
CA ILE A 153 12.12 0.56 10.54
C ILE A 153 10.82 1.17 10.01
N TYR A 154 9.68 0.79 10.59
CA TYR A 154 8.37 1.27 10.17
C TYR A 154 7.49 1.53 11.38
N THR A 155 6.41 2.27 11.18
CA THR A 155 5.45 2.66 12.21
C THR A 155 4.05 2.72 11.64
N ASP A 156 3.04 2.70 12.52
CA ASP A 156 1.66 3.02 12.16
C ASP A 156 1.58 4.44 11.58
N ALA A 157 0.78 4.60 10.52
CA ALA A 157 0.52 5.87 9.85
C ALA A 157 -0.87 6.45 10.18
N ASP A 158 -1.75 5.67 10.80
CA ASP A 158 -3.13 6.06 11.13
C ASP A 158 -3.25 6.94 12.39
N LYS A 159 -2.16 7.08 13.16
CA LYS A 159 -2.04 7.98 14.33
C LYS A 159 -1.84 9.46 13.97
N GLY A 160 -2.40 9.90 12.83
CA GLY A 160 -2.48 11.31 12.45
C GLY A 160 -2.24 11.59 10.97
N HIS A 161 -1.23 10.94 10.38
CA HIS A 161 -0.82 11.15 8.98
C HIS A 161 -1.92 10.72 8.00
N VAL A 162 -2.38 9.47 8.11
CA VAL A 162 -3.51 8.94 7.34
C VAL A 162 -4.77 8.98 8.19
N GLN A 163 -5.82 9.60 7.67
CA GLN A 163 -7.11 9.69 8.32
C GLN A 163 -8.15 8.94 7.51
N MET A 164 -8.65 7.84 8.05
CA MET A 164 -9.79 7.15 7.47
C MET A 164 -11.07 7.97 7.65
N LYS A 165 -11.83 8.16 6.58
CA LYS A 165 -13.07 8.96 6.59
C LYS A 165 -14.22 8.18 5.99
N GLU A 166 -15.40 8.35 6.57
CA GLU A 166 -16.66 7.79 6.05
C GLU A 166 -17.31 8.73 5.04
N GLY A 167 -18.21 8.20 4.20
CA GLY A 167 -18.98 8.98 3.23
C GLY A 167 -18.18 9.60 2.08
N MET A 168 -16.90 9.28 1.94
CA MET A 168 -16.07 9.72 0.82
C MET A 168 -16.29 8.84 -0.41
N SER A 169 -16.38 9.46 -1.59
CA SER A 169 -16.45 8.76 -2.87
C SER A 169 -15.14 8.01 -3.16
N LEU A 170 -15.26 6.77 -3.62
CA LEU A 170 -14.14 5.96 -4.09
C LEU A 170 -14.50 5.34 -5.44
N GLU A 171 -13.77 5.69 -6.48
CA GLU A 171 -13.79 4.97 -7.76
C GLU A 171 -12.91 3.72 -7.65
N ILE A 172 -13.38 2.61 -8.22
CA ILE A 172 -12.59 1.38 -8.33
C ILE A 172 -12.39 1.07 -9.79
N VAL A 173 -11.13 0.88 -10.19
CA VAL A 173 -10.75 0.52 -11.56
C VAL A 173 -9.95 -0.76 -11.49
N ASP A 174 -10.37 -1.77 -12.24
CA ASP A 174 -9.73 -3.09 -12.28
C ASP A 174 -9.18 -3.32 -13.69
N LEU A 175 -7.85 -3.47 -13.80
CA LEU A 175 -7.12 -3.63 -15.05
C LEU A 175 -6.63 -5.07 -15.29
N ARG A 176 -6.95 -6.01 -14.38
CA ARG A 176 -6.49 -7.40 -14.44
C ARG A 176 -6.88 -8.09 -15.74
#